data_AF-A0A662H431-F1
#
_entry.id   AF-A0A662H431-F1
#
_cell.length_a   1.000
_cell.length_b   1.000
_cell.length_c   1.000
_cell.angle_alpha   90.00
_cell.angle_beta   90.00
_cell.angle_gamma   90.00
#
_symmetry.space_group_name_H-M   'P 1'
#
loop_
_entity.id
_entity.type
_entity.pdbx_description
1 polymer ?
#
loop_
_entity_poly.entity_id
_entity_poly.type
_entity_poly.pdbx_seq_one_letter_code
_entity_poly.pdbx_strand_id
1 'polypeptide(L)' 'MGLANVINVYDPSLVTLGGSVVLKNVELVLKPIRDCVEDYVINRLPRMEVTSLGDDIVLYGAVGAVIENIMAKPED' A
#
# COMPACT_ATOMS: atom_id res chain seq x y z
N MET A 1 -14.35 -3.45 -9.01
CA MET A 1 -13.38 -4.55 -8.75
C MET A 1 -11.97 -4.01 -8.85
N GLY A 2 -11.09 -4.35 -7.90
CA GLY A 2 -9.76 -3.74 -7.75
C GLY A 2 -9.34 -3.69 -6.28
N LEU A 3 -8.98 -2.53 -5.76
CA LEU A 3 -8.61 -2.35 -4.34
C LEU A 3 -9.69 -2.87 -3.37
N ALA A 4 -10.98 -2.71 -3.70
CA ALA A 4 -12.09 -3.27 -2.91
C ALA A 4 -12.00 -4.79 -2.71
N ASN A 5 -11.49 -5.54 -3.68
CA ASN A 5 -11.33 -7.00 -3.55
C ASN A 5 -10.24 -7.31 -2.51
N VAL A 6 -9.12 -6.59 -2.55
CA VAL A 6 -8.03 -6.73 -1.57
C VAL A 6 -8.54 -6.40 -0.17
N ILE A 7 -9.33 -5.33 -0.03
CA ILE A 7 -9.92 -4.96 1.25
C ILE A 7 -10.90 -6.03 1.74
N ASN A 8 -11.75 -6.57 0.86
CA ASN A 8 -12.72 -7.60 1.22
C ASN A 8 -12.05 -8.93 1.63
N VAL A 9 -10.91 -9.28 1.02
CA VAL A 9 -10.19 -10.52 1.34
C VAL A 9 -9.35 -10.40 2.61
N TYR A 10 -8.70 -9.25 2.83
CA TYR A 10 -7.68 -9.13 3.90
C TYR A 10 -8.12 -8.28 5.11
N ASP A 11 -9.26 -7.58 5.06
CA ASP A 11 -9.74 -6.62 6.09
C ASP A 11 -8.62 -5.73 6.71
N PRO A 12 -7.80 -5.05 5.90
CA PRO A 12 -6.69 -4.28 6.43
C PRO A 12 -7.19 -3.10 7.29
N SER A 13 -6.37 -2.67 8.24
CA SER A 13 -6.58 -1.39 8.95
C SER A 13 -6.03 -0.19 8.15
N LEU A 14 -5.02 -0.43 7.30
CA LEU A 14 -4.31 0.58 6.52
C LEU A 14 -3.96 0.05 5.13
N VAL A 15 -4.16 0.89 4.11
CA VAL A 15 -3.63 0.74 2.77
C VAL A 15 -2.76 1.96 2.47
N THR A 16 -1.49 1.74 2.11
CA THR A 16 -0.62 2.80 1.60
C THR A 16 -0.43 2.65 0.10
N LEU A 17 -0.48 3.78 -0.60
CA LEU A 17 -0.35 3.85 -2.06
C LEU A 17 1.00 4.48 -2.42
N GLY A 18 1.77 3.82 -3.27
CA GLY A 18 3.02 4.31 -3.83
C GLY A 18 2.97 4.42 -5.36
N GLY A 19 4.13 4.64 -5.96
CA GLY A 19 4.27 4.76 -7.41
C GLY A 19 4.10 6.20 -7.91
N SER A 20 4.78 6.51 -9.02
CA SER A 20 4.94 7.87 -9.53
C SER A 20 3.62 8.58 -9.87
N VAL A 21 2.61 7.84 -10.36
CA VAL A 21 1.29 8.39 -10.68
C VAL A 21 0.59 8.88 -9.42
N VAL A 22 0.63 8.08 -8.34
CA VAL A 22 0.04 8.45 -7.04
C VAL A 22 0.79 9.65 -6.46
N LEU A 23 2.12 9.57 -6.40
CA LEU A 23 2.96 10.58 -5.75
C LEU A 23 2.85 11.96 -6.42
N LYS A 24 2.71 12.00 -7.74
CA LYS A 24 2.62 13.27 -8.50
C LYS A 24 1.20 13.81 -8.65
N ASN A 25 0.18 13.03 -8.29
CA ASN A 25 -1.23 13.39 -8.52
C ASN A 25 -2.12 13.02 -7.33
N VAL A 26 -1.62 13.21 -6.11
CA VAL A 26 -2.26 12.75 -4.85
C VAL A 26 -3.75 13.05 -4.80
N GLU A 27 -4.14 14.31 -4.95
CA GLU A 27 -5.55 14.74 -4.88
C GLU A 27 -6.42 14.14 -5.99
N LEU A 28 -5.86 13.94 -7.18
CA LEU A 28 -6.56 13.37 -8.34
C LEU A 28 -6.67 11.84 -8.28
N VAL A 29 -5.98 11.20 -7.34
CA VAL A 29 -5.93 9.73 -7.24
C VAL A 29 -6.59 9.25 -5.95
N LEU A 30 -6.24 9.80 -4.79
CA LEU A 30 -6.71 9.32 -3.50
C LEU A 30 -8.22 9.46 -3.33
N LYS A 31 -8.76 10.65 -3.65
CA LYS A 31 -10.19 10.90 -3.50
C LYS A 31 -11.02 10.02 -4.45
N PRO A 32 -10.74 9.96 -5.77
CA PRO A 32 -11.51 9.09 -6.66
C PRO A 32 -11.40 7.61 -6.32
N ILE A 33 -10.24 7.14 -5.85
CA ILE A 33 -10.10 5.75 -5.38
C ILE A 33 -10.99 5.51 -4.16
N ARG A 34 -10.98 6.41 -3.18
CA ARG A 34 -11.79 6.28 -1.97
C ARG A 34 -13.28 6.22 -2.32
N ASP A 35 -13.75 7.19 -3.10
CA ASP A 35 -15.16 7.30 -3.50
C ASP A 35 -15.62 6.05 -4.28
N CYS A 36 -14.78 5.56 -5.21
CA CYS A 36 -15.08 4.36 -5.98
C CYS A 36 -15.05 3.08 -5.14
N VAL A 37 -14.11 2.96 -4.20
CA VAL A 37 -13.95 1.75 -3.39
C VAL A 37 -15.13 1.57 -2.44
N GLU A 38 -15.63 2.65 -1.84
CA GLU A 38 -16.73 2.65 -0.87
C GLU A 38 -17.97 1.89 -1.38
N ASP A 39 -18.28 1.99 -2.68
CA ASP A 39 -19.42 1.30 -3.31
C ASP A 39 -19.28 -0.24 -3.38
N TYR A 40 -18.07 -0.78 -3.22
CA TYR A 40 -17.77 -2.21 -3.43
C TYR A 40 -17.19 -2.92 -2.19
N VAL A 41 -16.96 -2.22 -1.09
CA VAL A 41 -16.44 -2.84 0.15
C VAL A 41 -17.59 -3.37 1.00
N ILE A 42 -17.44 -4.58 1.51
CA ILE A 42 -18.33 -5.19 2.50
C ILE A 42 -17.75 -5.03 3.92
N ASN A 43 -16.42 -5.06 4.03
CA ASN A 43 -15.68 -4.79 5.27
C ASN A 43 -15.60 -3.30 5.59
N ARG A 44 -15.05 -2.95 6.76
CA ARG A 44 -14.76 -1.55 7.10
C ARG A 44 -13.86 -0.93 6.03
N LEU A 45 -14.09 0.33 5.72
CA LEU A 45 -13.17 1.07 4.86
C LEU A 45 -11.85 1.31 5.63
N PRO A 46 -10.68 0.86 5.14
CA PRO A 46 -9.41 1.09 5.80
C PRO A 46 -9.01 2.56 5.70
N ARG A 47 -8.04 2.95 6.55
CA ARG A 47 -7.33 4.20 6.31
C ARG A 47 -6.53 4.06 5.01
N MET A 48 -6.64 5.06 4.14
CA MET A 48 -5.95 5.10 2.85
C MET A 48 -5.07 6.34 2.79
N GLU A 49 -3.77 6.14 2.53
CA GLU A 49 -2.74 7.18 2.59
C GLU A 49 -1.72 6.99 1.45
N VAL A 50 -1.03 8.06 1.06
CA VAL A 50 0.19 7.92 0.25
C VAL A 50 1.33 7.49 1.15
N THR A 51 2.19 6.61 0.66
CA THR A 51 3.39 6.21 1.39
C THR A 51 4.28 7.42 1.73
N SER A 52 4.83 7.42 2.95
CA SER A 52 5.79 8.45 3.40
C SER A 52 7.21 8.23 2.85
N LEU A 53 7.46 7.10 2.19
CA LEU A 53 8.80 6.70 1.70
C LEU A 53 9.14 7.28 0.31
N GLY A 54 8.20 7.95 -0.35
CA GLY A 54 8.44 8.67 -1.60
C GLY A 54 8.87 7.78 -2.77
N ASP A 55 9.60 8.37 -3.72
CA ASP A 55 10.02 7.71 -4.97
C ASP A 55 11.04 6.59 -4.75
N ASP A 56 11.88 6.70 -3.71
CA ASP A 56 12.94 5.73 -3.40
C ASP A 56 12.44 4.50 -2.63
N ILE A 57 11.12 4.37 -2.42
CA ILE A 57 10.51 3.26 -1.66
C ILE A 57 10.98 1.88 -2.12
N VAL A 58 11.16 1.69 -3.43
CA VAL A 58 11.63 0.42 -3.99
C VAL A 58 13.08 0.15 -3.60
N LEU A 59 13.94 1.18 -3.58
CA LEU A 59 15.33 1.06 -3.15
C LEU A 59 15.42 0.71 -1.67
N TYR A 60 14.62 1.39 -0.83
CA TYR A 60 14.55 1.06 0.60
C TYR A 60 14.09 -0.37 0.84
N GLY A 61 13.08 -0.84 0.09
CA GLY A 61 12.61 -2.23 0.16
C GLY A 61 13.68 -3.23 -0.27
N ALA A 62 14.41 -2.96 -1.35
CA ALA A 62 15.47 -3.84 -1.84
C ALA A 62 16.63 -3.96 -0.83
N VAL A 63 17.08 -2.84 -0.27
CA VAL A 63 18.12 -2.84 0.78
C VAL A 63 17.61 -3.54 2.04
N GLY A 64 16.36 -3.26 2.44
CA GLY A 64 15.71 -3.88 3.60
C GLY A 64 15.65 -5.40 3.46
N ALA A 65 15.28 -5.93 2.30
CA ALA A 65 15.23 -7.36 2.02
C ALA A 65 16.61 -8.04 2.13
N VAL A 66 17.68 -7.37 1.67
CA VAL A 66 19.06 -7.88 1.81
C VAL A 66 19.49 -7.86 3.28
N ILE A 67 19.20 -6.77 4.00
CA ILE A 67 19.52 -6.67 5.44
C ILE A 67 18.78 -7.76 6.22
N GLU A 68 17.49 -7.96 5.96
CA GLU A 68 16.68 -9.01 6.58
C GLU A 68 17.28 -10.40 6.31
N ASN A 69 17.67 -10.68 5.06
CA ASN A 69 18.28 -11.95 4.70
C ASN A 69 19.63 -12.19 5.40
N ILE A 70 20.47 -11.16 5.52
CA ILE A 70 21.76 -11.25 6.24
C ILE A 70 21.55 -11.41 7.75
N MET A 71 20.52 -10.77 8.31
CA MET A 71 20.21 -10.81 9.74
C MET A 71 19.37 -12.03 10.15
N ALA A 72 18.75 -12.73 9.21
CA ALA A 72 18.07 -13.98 9.47
C ALA A 72 19.07 -14.98 10.05
N LYS A 73 18.76 -15.52 11.22
CA LYS A 73 19.58 -16.58 11.82
C LYS A 73 19.61 -17.77 10.84
N PRO A 74 20.76 -18.44 10.64
CA PRO A 74 20.77 -19.68 9.90
C PRO A 74 19.77 -20.63 10.53
N GLU A 75 18.93 -21.25 9.71
CA GLU A 75 18.04 -22.32 10.14
C GLU A 75 18.94 -23.50 10.56
N ASP A 76 18.81 -23.95 11.83
CA ASP A 76 19.52 -25.12 12.38
C ASP A 76 19.05 -26.43 11.72
#